data_AF-A0A6D2KTP2-F1
#
_entry.id   AF-A0A6D2KTP2-F1
#
_cell.length_a   1.000
_cell.length_b   1.000
_cell.length_c   1.000
_cell.angle_alpha   90.00
_cell.angle_beta   90.00
_cell.angle_gamma   90.00
#
_symmetry.space_group_name_H-M   'P 1'
#
loop_
_entity.id
_entity.type
_entity.pdbx_description
1 polymer ?
#
loop_
_entity_poly.entity_id
_entity_poly.type
_entity_poly.pdbx_seq_one_letter_code
_entity_poly.pdbx_strand_id
1 'polypeptide(L)'
;MAETDSTEEAAMSESSNLMMKARDLLATPNHEGLAFLVDQLFTHRQSVEYQTSRRLYDFCVANFSNCLTLNLLKVYLHSSEAVLRFRSIVLLSETLTKLRNRGFELSPVALNEIKPLLISCLTMPKARKSDAKILRIIVSSVAFNVMMLGRNWDELGDCILSLANSDPLRAFNVFLDLPPVNGAFINRFLHKLLEEVLKVLYHPELDKEEDWILALETAIKLGILDSESRREILDNVLKSSNALVSMGMEQILQEALQHLVKFLEKEASLCKWSKNQCGFMAEFSFRIGGIGGRKTKESAKKIFRMVTEMENYVPDPSLLENQDLDRYLYNTLTQKSALEILQAFSAAELDDRTREVAIRRLHDLLCDHTSGNGELDVAEIENLQPLLISCLQEAGMPENTFKILAQVVYHVAVETFSFGEDPWFDLWDYIGESKRDFKKAVYVFQCLTMRLSGDKEEFMIRAVNSLVPEISSRLNPPRELLVDNSSWVLAFNGAFCASIRLVNVVSHGGIVKEIEEKMVDSVRELVERGMEVGLVRRGFRDVESIVEQQWDWYKNSEFRFVKGLIRRLYEIKGMKMESKIVLWRINVVLEKSVGEEFKISFIG
;
A
#
# COMPACT_ATOMS: atom_id res chain seq x y z
N MET A 1 56.34 -2.35 30.64
CA MET A 1 55.74 -1.87 31.90
C MET A 1 56.09 -0.42 32.21
N ALA A 2 57.29 0.10 31.88
CA ALA A 2 57.64 1.51 32.15
C ALA A 2 57.07 2.55 31.14
N GLU A 3 56.72 2.15 29.90
CA GLU A 3 56.11 3.06 28.89
C GLU A 3 54.58 3.19 29.03
N THR A 4 53.94 2.24 29.71
CA THR A 4 52.50 2.25 29.99
C THR A 4 52.16 3.11 31.21
N ASP A 5 53.04 3.16 32.23
CA ASP A 5 52.87 4.02 33.41
C ASP A 5 53.00 5.51 33.05
N SER A 6 53.96 5.88 32.18
CA SER A 6 54.22 7.28 31.82
C SER A 6 53.11 7.90 30.95
N THR A 7 52.38 7.08 30.19
CA THR A 7 51.24 7.52 29.38
C THR A 7 49.97 7.68 30.20
N GLU A 8 49.74 6.85 31.22
CA GLU A 8 48.63 7.02 32.17
C GLU A 8 48.84 8.24 33.09
N GLU A 9 50.06 8.49 33.57
CA GLU A 9 50.39 9.65 34.41
C GLU A 9 50.22 10.98 33.65
N ALA A 10 50.63 11.02 32.38
CA ALA A 10 50.44 12.17 31.50
C ALA A 10 48.95 12.43 31.20
N ALA A 11 48.16 11.38 30.97
CA ALA A 11 46.72 11.50 30.74
C ALA A 11 45.96 11.98 31.99
N MET A 12 46.33 11.50 33.18
CA MET A 12 45.75 11.98 34.44
C MET A 12 46.08 13.45 34.72
N SER A 13 47.32 13.89 34.43
CA SER A 13 47.74 15.28 34.56
C SER A 13 47.00 16.21 33.58
N GLU A 14 46.84 15.80 32.31
CA GLU A 14 46.10 16.56 31.30
C GLU A 14 44.61 16.68 31.67
N SER A 15 43.99 15.60 32.15
CA SER A 15 42.60 15.59 32.63
C SER A 15 42.40 16.53 33.84
N SER A 16 43.32 16.50 34.81
CA SER A 16 43.28 17.38 35.98
C SER A 16 43.40 18.87 35.59
N ASN A 17 44.28 19.18 34.64
CA ASN A 17 44.43 20.54 34.10
C ASN A 17 43.16 21.03 33.37
N LEU A 18 42.55 20.17 32.54
CA LEU A 18 41.28 20.47 31.87
C LEU A 18 40.14 20.68 32.87
N MET A 19 40.10 19.89 33.96
CA MET A 19 39.11 20.03 35.02
C MET A 19 39.16 21.40 35.69
N MET A 20 40.37 21.88 36.04
CA MET A 20 40.52 23.21 36.64
C MET A 20 40.10 24.31 35.67
N LYS A 21 40.61 24.28 34.43
CA LYS A 21 40.26 25.26 33.39
C LYS A 21 38.76 25.30 33.11
N ALA A 22 38.10 24.15 33.04
CA ALA A 22 36.66 24.06 32.81
C ALA A 22 35.85 24.66 33.97
N ARG A 23 36.26 24.41 35.22
CA ARG A 23 35.61 25.00 36.40
C ARG A 23 35.78 26.51 36.43
N ASP A 24 36.99 27.02 36.24
CA ASP A 24 37.26 28.45 36.23
C ASP A 24 36.47 29.16 35.12
N LEU A 25 36.46 28.56 33.92
CA LEU A 25 35.72 29.06 32.77
C LEU A 25 34.22 29.20 33.04
N LEU A 26 33.60 28.17 33.63
CA LEU A 26 32.15 28.09 33.85
C LEU A 26 31.70 28.79 35.13
N ALA A 27 32.60 29.04 36.08
CA ALA A 27 32.34 29.79 37.32
C ALA A 27 32.45 31.31 37.11
N THR A 28 33.07 31.77 36.02
CA THR A 28 33.29 33.20 35.75
C THR A 28 31.96 33.93 35.48
N PRO A 29 31.56 34.93 36.30
CA PRO A 29 30.23 35.55 36.21
C PRO A 29 29.98 36.40 34.96
N ASN A 30 31.02 37.00 34.36
CA ASN A 30 30.88 37.86 33.18
C ASN A 30 30.89 37.09 31.84
N HIS A 31 31.13 35.77 31.89
CA HIS A 31 31.18 34.87 30.73
C HIS A 31 32.18 35.24 29.62
N GLU A 32 33.09 36.18 29.85
CA GLU A 32 34.07 36.64 28.84
C GLU A 32 35.00 35.50 28.40
N GLY A 33 35.45 34.67 29.35
CA GLY A 33 36.26 33.50 29.03
C GLY A 33 35.53 32.50 28.12
N LEU A 34 34.23 32.27 28.36
CA LEU A 34 33.43 31.38 27.51
C LEU A 34 33.16 32.01 26.15
N ALA A 35 32.89 33.32 26.10
CA ALA A 35 32.76 34.07 24.85
C ALA A 35 34.02 33.94 23.98
N PHE A 36 35.20 34.14 24.58
CA PHE A 36 36.47 33.95 23.90
C PHE A 36 36.65 32.51 23.39
N LEU A 37 36.32 31.51 24.22
CA LEU A 37 36.37 30.11 23.80
C LEU A 37 35.43 29.84 22.62
N VAL A 38 34.20 30.39 22.64
CA VAL A 38 33.25 30.26 21.53
C VAL A 38 33.84 30.83 20.26
N ASP A 39 34.43 32.03 20.28
CA ASP A 39 35.05 32.60 19.07
C ASP A 39 36.20 31.76 18.53
N GLN A 40 37.04 31.20 19.41
CA GLN A 40 38.14 30.32 19.02
C GLN A 40 37.65 29.05 18.32
N LEU A 41 36.47 28.52 18.69
CA LEU A 41 35.87 27.36 18.02
C LEU A 41 35.41 27.64 16.58
N PHE A 42 35.32 28.91 16.17
CA PHE A 42 34.99 29.30 14.80
C PHE A 42 36.21 29.81 14.00
N THR A 43 37.42 29.59 14.52
CA THR A 43 38.68 29.80 13.76
C THR A 43 39.03 28.57 12.92
N HIS A 44 40.13 28.64 12.16
CA HIS A 44 40.54 27.56 11.27
C HIS A 44 40.87 26.28 12.05
N ARG A 45 40.35 25.13 11.63
CA ARG A 45 40.46 23.86 12.39
C ARG A 45 41.88 23.39 12.69
N GLN A 46 42.86 23.85 11.91
CA GLN A 46 44.28 23.52 12.11
C GLN A 46 45.00 24.47 13.07
N SER A 47 44.35 25.56 13.51
CA SER A 47 44.97 26.50 14.44
C SER A 47 45.10 25.89 15.83
N VAL A 48 46.15 26.30 16.56
CA VAL A 48 46.41 25.81 17.93
C VAL A 48 45.27 26.24 18.85
N GLU A 49 44.71 27.41 18.62
CA GLU A 49 43.61 27.96 19.38
C GLU A 49 42.32 27.17 19.19
N TYR A 50 41.98 26.80 17.94
CA TYR A 50 40.84 25.91 17.69
C TYR A 50 41.03 24.56 18.40
N GLN A 51 42.19 23.92 18.23
CA GLN A 51 42.42 22.57 18.79
C GLN A 51 42.36 22.58 20.32
N THR A 52 42.94 23.59 20.96
CA THR A 52 42.95 23.74 22.41
C THR A 52 41.56 24.05 22.97
N SER A 53 40.87 25.01 22.36
CA SER A 53 39.49 25.37 22.73
C SER A 53 38.53 24.22 22.48
N ARG A 54 38.74 23.43 21.42
CA ARG A 54 37.94 22.24 21.11
C ARG A 54 38.07 21.17 22.18
N ARG A 55 39.30 20.85 22.62
CA ARG A 55 39.52 19.88 23.71
C ARG A 55 38.83 20.34 25.00
N LEU A 56 38.98 21.61 25.37
CA LEU A 56 38.33 22.16 26.56
C LEU A 56 36.80 22.14 26.44
N TYR A 57 36.27 22.52 25.28
CA TYR A 57 34.82 22.48 25.01
C TYR A 57 34.27 21.06 25.12
N ASP A 58 34.89 20.08 24.46
CA ASP A 58 34.46 18.69 24.48
C ASP A 58 34.55 18.11 25.91
N PHE A 59 35.54 18.53 26.71
CA PHE A 59 35.62 18.21 28.14
C PHE A 59 34.46 18.81 28.94
N CYS A 60 34.10 20.08 28.70
CA CYS A 60 32.94 20.72 29.32
C CYS A 60 31.63 20.03 28.94
N VAL A 61 31.47 19.60 27.68
CA VAL A 61 30.30 18.82 27.25
C VAL A 61 30.22 17.51 28.03
N ALA A 62 31.32 16.76 28.14
CA ALA A 62 31.31 15.47 28.83
C ALA A 62 31.02 15.58 30.33
N ASN A 63 31.57 16.59 31.01
CA ASN A 63 31.59 16.64 32.48
C ASN A 63 30.69 17.72 33.11
N PHE A 64 30.35 18.77 32.36
CA PHE A 64 29.66 19.95 32.87
C PHE A 64 28.51 20.42 31.96
N SER A 65 27.85 19.51 31.25
CA SER A 65 26.76 19.79 30.29
C SER A 65 25.69 20.77 30.81
N ASN A 66 25.25 20.60 32.06
CA ASN A 66 24.28 21.48 32.72
C ASN A 66 24.79 22.93 32.79
N CYS A 67 25.98 23.13 33.34
CA CYS A 67 26.60 24.45 33.52
C CYS A 67 26.97 25.08 32.18
N LEU A 68 27.44 24.27 31.22
CA LEU A 68 27.77 24.74 29.87
C LEU A 68 26.52 25.27 29.15
N THR A 69 25.40 24.54 29.24
CA THR A 69 24.10 24.96 28.69
C THR A 69 23.68 26.31 29.25
N LEU A 70 23.72 26.44 30.58
CA LEU A 70 23.40 27.68 31.27
C LEU A 70 24.27 28.85 30.80
N ASN A 71 25.58 28.67 30.76
CA ASN A 71 26.51 29.73 30.43
C ASN A 71 26.45 30.13 28.94
N LEU A 72 26.23 29.19 28.01
CA LEU A 72 26.03 29.52 26.59
C LEU A 72 24.76 30.36 26.36
N LEU A 73 23.67 30.08 27.09
CA LEU A 73 22.47 30.93 27.08
C LEU A 73 22.77 32.33 27.63
N LYS A 74 23.56 32.44 28.71
CA LYS A 74 23.96 33.74 29.25
C LYS A 74 24.85 34.52 28.28
N VAL A 75 25.75 33.87 27.54
CA VAL A 75 26.54 34.51 26.47
C VAL A 75 25.60 35.05 25.38
N TYR A 76 24.59 34.29 24.97
CA TYR A 76 23.60 34.78 24.01
C TYR A 76 22.83 36.01 24.52
N LEU A 77 22.39 35.97 25.77
CA LEU A 77 21.55 37.01 26.34
C LEU A 77 22.31 38.33 26.57
N HIS A 78 23.58 38.26 27.01
CA HIS A 78 24.33 39.42 27.48
C HIS A 78 25.40 39.93 26.51
N SER A 79 25.77 39.17 25.48
CA SER A 79 26.76 39.63 24.50
C SER A 79 26.20 40.76 23.64
N SER A 80 26.98 41.83 23.49
CA SER A 80 26.70 42.93 22.56
C SER A 80 26.98 42.56 21.09
N GLU A 81 27.76 41.50 20.85
CA GLU A 81 28.18 41.08 19.52
C GLU A 81 27.21 40.08 18.90
N ALA A 82 26.54 40.49 17.83
CA ALA A 82 25.55 39.64 17.18
C ALA A 82 26.12 38.34 16.56
N VAL A 83 27.39 38.35 16.15
CA VAL A 83 28.08 37.15 15.64
C VAL A 83 28.32 36.15 16.77
N LEU A 84 28.87 36.61 17.90
CA LEU A 84 29.14 35.79 19.07
C LEU A 84 27.84 35.20 19.66
N ARG A 85 26.77 36.00 19.74
CA ARG A 85 25.43 35.51 20.13
C ARG A 85 25.00 34.33 19.26
N PHE A 86 25.02 34.51 17.94
CA PHE A 86 24.65 33.47 16.99
C PHE A 86 25.52 32.21 17.15
N ARG A 87 26.85 32.37 17.24
CA ARG A 87 27.80 31.27 17.46
C ARG A 87 27.48 30.48 18.74
N SER A 88 27.14 31.17 19.82
CA SER A 88 26.79 30.54 21.10
C SER A 88 25.57 29.61 20.99
N ILE A 89 24.48 30.09 20.36
CA ILE A 89 23.26 29.27 20.22
C ILE A 89 23.40 28.16 19.18
N VAL A 90 24.17 28.37 18.09
CA VAL A 90 24.52 27.29 17.15
C VAL A 90 25.20 26.16 17.90
N LEU A 91 26.26 26.51 18.63
CA LEU A 91 27.06 25.56 19.39
C LEU A 91 26.22 24.84 20.45
N LEU A 92 25.34 25.56 21.14
CA LEU A 92 24.41 24.96 22.10
C LEU A 92 23.43 23.99 21.45
N SER A 93 22.83 24.37 20.32
CA SER A 93 21.86 23.52 19.61
C SER A 93 22.47 22.19 19.14
N GLU A 94 23.70 22.24 18.61
CA GLU A 94 24.45 21.04 18.20
C GLU A 94 24.77 20.14 19.39
N THR A 95 25.19 20.75 20.51
CA THR A 95 25.55 20.02 21.73
C THR A 95 24.34 19.36 22.36
N LEU A 96 23.22 20.07 22.52
CA LEU A 96 21.99 19.48 23.06
C LEU A 96 21.45 18.36 22.17
N THR A 97 21.55 18.50 20.85
CA THR A 97 21.16 17.43 19.91
C THR A 97 22.03 16.19 20.09
N LYS A 98 23.36 16.34 20.19
CA LYS A 98 24.29 15.22 20.43
C LYS A 98 24.05 14.55 21.78
N LEU A 99 23.81 15.33 22.82
CA LEU A 99 23.52 14.84 24.17
C LEU A 99 22.21 14.05 24.20
N ARG A 100 21.14 14.59 23.59
CA ARG A 100 19.84 13.91 23.47
C ARG A 100 19.98 12.55 22.77
N ASN A 101 20.74 12.48 21.68
CA ASN A 101 20.97 11.22 20.96
C ASN A 101 21.76 10.18 21.77
N ARG A 102 22.44 10.59 22.84
CA ARG A 102 23.14 9.70 23.79
C ARG A 102 22.31 9.40 25.04
N GLY A 103 21.06 9.84 25.10
CA GLY A 103 20.19 9.66 26.26
C GLY A 103 20.59 10.50 27.48
N PHE A 104 21.35 11.58 27.28
CA PHE A 104 21.69 12.49 28.39
C PHE A 104 20.48 13.35 28.76
N GLU A 105 20.22 13.45 30.07
CA GLU A 105 19.15 14.28 30.63
C GLU A 105 19.72 15.43 31.46
N LEU A 106 19.17 16.64 31.26
CA LEU A 106 19.48 17.81 32.07
C LEU A 106 18.96 17.61 33.50
N SER A 107 19.76 17.99 34.50
CA SER A 107 19.36 17.77 35.89
C SER A 107 18.17 18.67 36.28
N PRO A 108 17.28 18.22 37.19
CA PRO A 108 16.15 19.05 37.64
C PRO A 108 16.57 20.40 38.24
N VAL A 109 17.72 20.44 38.93
CA VAL A 109 18.29 21.66 39.49
C VAL A 109 18.69 22.62 38.37
N ALA A 110 19.39 22.13 37.34
CA ALA A 110 19.79 22.94 36.21
C ALA A 110 18.58 23.45 35.41
N LEU A 111 17.54 22.64 35.25
CA LEU A 111 16.31 23.05 34.56
C LEU A 111 15.63 24.25 35.24
N ASN A 112 15.65 24.35 36.57
CA ASN A 112 15.09 25.51 37.27
C ASN A 112 15.79 26.83 36.91
N GLU A 113 17.08 26.78 36.59
CA GLU A 113 17.85 27.95 36.15
C GLU A 113 17.80 28.17 34.63
N ILE A 114 17.80 27.10 33.84
CA ILE A 114 17.79 27.14 32.38
C ILE A 114 16.46 27.65 31.84
N LYS A 115 15.32 27.21 32.42
CA LYS A 115 13.98 27.59 31.96
C LYS A 115 13.79 29.12 31.89
N PRO A 116 13.95 29.91 32.96
CA PRO A 116 13.73 31.37 32.91
C PRO A 116 14.70 32.09 31.98
N LEU A 117 15.95 31.63 31.88
CA LEU A 117 16.91 32.17 30.92
C LEU A 117 16.48 31.93 29.48
N LEU A 118 15.98 30.73 29.16
CA LEU A 118 15.52 30.43 27.81
C LEU A 118 14.29 31.26 27.42
N ILE A 119 13.36 31.48 28.36
CA ILE A 119 12.23 32.42 28.16
C ILE A 119 12.73 33.84 27.87
N SER A 120 13.76 34.29 28.60
CA SER A 120 14.40 35.60 28.36
C SER A 120 15.08 35.68 26.99
N CYS A 121 15.71 34.59 26.53
CA CYS A 121 16.28 34.50 25.19
C CYS A 121 15.22 34.59 24.10
N LEU A 122 14.06 33.93 24.28
CA LEU A 122 12.95 33.94 23.33
C LEU A 122 12.29 35.32 23.21
N THR A 123 12.16 36.02 24.34
CA THR A 123 11.53 37.35 24.43
C THR A 123 12.49 38.50 24.19
N MET A 124 13.74 38.22 23.83
CA MET A 124 14.75 39.23 23.58
C MET A 124 14.31 40.19 22.44
N PRO A 125 14.32 41.52 22.69
CA PRO A 125 13.98 42.51 21.67
C PRO A 125 14.95 42.44 20.48
N LYS A 126 14.43 42.58 19.26
CA LYS A 126 15.23 42.63 18.01
C LYS A 126 16.12 41.39 17.78
N ALA A 127 15.75 40.21 18.28
CA ALA A 127 16.41 38.96 17.89
C ALA A 127 16.33 38.73 16.37
N ARG A 128 17.35 38.13 15.77
CA ARG A 128 17.37 37.86 14.33
C ARG A 128 16.43 36.71 14.01
N LYS A 129 15.79 36.71 12.82
CA LYS A 129 14.97 35.55 12.34
C LYS A 129 15.76 34.23 12.39
N SER A 130 17.06 34.28 12.10
CA SER A 130 17.97 33.12 12.19
C SER A 130 18.08 32.55 13.61
N ASP A 131 18.01 33.40 14.64
CA ASP A 131 18.15 32.96 16.03
C ASP A 131 16.91 32.17 16.44
N ALA A 132 15.71 32.59 16.01
CA ALA A 132 14.47 31.88 16.30
C ALA A 132 14.49 30.42 15.78
N LYS A 133 15.04 30.19 14.58
CA LYS A 133 15.19 28.85 13.99
C LYS A 133 16.12 27.94 14.82
N ILE A 134 17.10 28.51 15.53
CA ILE A 134 18.02 27.74 16.40
C ILE A 134 17.44 27.59 17.81
N LEU A 135 16.87 28.67 18.35
CA LEU A 135 16.26 28.68 19.67
C LEU A 135 15.11 27.67 19.78
N ARG A 136 14.32 27.46 18.72
CA ARG A 136 13.28 26.40 18.74
C ARG A 136 13.86 25.00 18.96
N ILE A 137 15.05 24.69 18.44
CA ILE A 137 15.72 23.39 18.65
C ILE A 137 16.21 23.26 20.11
N ILE A 138 16.72 24.35 20.68
CA ILE A 138 17.13 24.41 22.09
C ILE A 138 15.90 24.24 22.99
N VAL A 139 14.81 24.97 22.73
CA VAL A 139 13.53 24.84 23.45
C VAL A 139 13.01 23.43 23.35
N SER A 140 12.98 22.81 22.17
CA SER A 140 12.58 21.42 21.98
C SER A 140 13.36 20.46 22.87
N SER A 141 14.68 20.65 22.95
CA SER A 141 15.56 19.80 23.75
C SER A 141 15.31 19.96 25.24
N VAL A 142 15.13 21.20 25.72
CA VAL A 142 14.82 21.47 27.13
C VAL A 142 13.40 21.02 27.48
N ALA A 143 12.42 21.27 26.60
CA ALA A 143 11.04 20.85 26.77
C ALA A 143 10.91 19.34 26.88
N PHE A 144 11.65 18.58 26.05
CA PHE A 144 11.70 17.12 26.15
C PHE A 144 12.16 16.67 27.54
N ASN A 145 13.23 17.27 28.07
CA ASN A 145 13.71 16.98 29.44
C ASN A 145 12.68 17.32 30.52
N VAL A 146 12.00 18.47 30.41
CA VAL A 146 10.99 18.89 31.39
C VAL A 146 9.78 17.95 31.37
N MET A 147 9.32 17.57 30.18
CA MET A 147 8.10 16.77 29.99
C MET A 147 8.32 15.28 30.30
N MET A 148 9.50 14.72 29.99
CA MET A 148 9.87 13.35 30.40
C MET A 148 9.87 13.19 31.93
N LEU A 149 10.14 14.26 32.67
CA LEU A 149 10.08 14.28 34.14
C LEU A 149 8.65 14.49 34.70
N GLY A 150 7.62 14.43 33.84
CA GLY A 150 6.21 14.57 34.24
C GLY A 150 5.81 15.97 34.71
N ARG A 151 6.58 17.01 34.35
CA ARG A 151 6.32 18.41 34.75
C ARG A 151 5.77 19.21 33.58
N ASN A 152 4.86 20.13 33.88
CA ASN A 152 4.44 21.16 32.93
C ASN A 152 5.42 22.34 32.95
N TRP A 153 5.64 22.95 31.79
CA TRP A 153 6.39 24.20 31.64
C TRP A 153 5.42 25.35 31.33
N ASP A 154 4.56 25.66 32.28
CA ASP A 154 3.50 26.65 32.13
C ASP A 154 4.03 28.01 31.65
N GLU A 155 5.21 28.42 32.13
CA GLU A 155 5.86 29.68 31.75
C GLU A 155 6.23 29.73 30.26
N LEU A 156 6.49 28.57 29.62
CA LEU A 156 6.70 28.50 28.18
C LEU A 156 5.39 28.67 27.41
N GLY A 157 4.28 28.13 27.93
CA GLY A 157 2.95 28.36 27.35
C GLY A 157 2.58 29.84 27.34
N ASP A 158 2.81 30.52 28.46
CA ASP A 158 2.55 31.97 28.60
C ASP A 158 3.50 32.79 27.71
N CYS A 159 4.75 32.35 27.54
CA CYS A 159 5.69 32.94 26.60
C CYS A 159 5.24 32.79 25.15
N ILE A 160 4.78 31.61 24.72
CA ILE A 160 4.26 31.38 23.37
C ILE A 160 3.04 32.27 23.12
N LEU A 161 2.14 32.42 24.11
CA LEU A 161 1.00 33.34 24.01
C LEU A 161 1.47 34.79 23.83
N SER A 162 2.44 35.25 24.62
CA SER A 162 3.01 36.59 24.51
C SER A 162 3.67 36.82 23.14
N LEU A 163 4.40 35.83 22.64
CA LEU A 163 4.99 35.86 21.30
C LEU A 163 3.90 35.86 20.21
N ALA A 164 2.83 35.08 20.34
CA ALA A 164 1.73 35.10 19.38
C ALA A 164 1.06 36.49 19.29
N ASN A 165 1.09 37.28 20.37
CA ASN A 165 0.58 38.65 20.35
C ASN A 165 1.55 39.68 19.76
N SER A 166 2.86 39.42 19.76
CA SER A 166 3.88 40.44 19.47
C SER A 166 4.79 40.12 18.28
N ASP A 167 5.10 38.83 18.06
CA ASP A 167 5.91 38.28 16.98
C ASP A 167 5.42 36.85 16.64
N PRO A 168 4.30 36.72 15.89
CA PRO A 168 3.65 35.43 15.66
C PRO A 168 4.55 34.38 15.00
N LEU A 169 5.40 34.79 14.06
CA LEU A 169 6.33 33.89 13.37
C LEU A 169 7.34 33.26 14.34
N ARG A 170 7.73 33.99 15.39
CA ARG A 170 8.56 33.42 16.46
C ARG A 170 7.78 32.40 17.29
N ALA A 171 6.52 32.67 17.57
CA ALA A 171 5.63 31.72 18.25
C ALA A 171 5.48 30.42 17.45
N PHE A 172 5.26 30.51 16.13
CA PHE A 172 5.17 29.36 15.23
C PHE A 172 6.44 28.51 15.29
N ASN A 173 7.62 29.14 15.18
CA ASN A 173 8.89 28.45 15.27
C ASN A 173 9.04 27.69 16.59
N VAL A 174 8.75 28.33 17.72
CA VAL A 174 8.85 27.69 19.04
C VAL A 174 7.92 26.49 19.14
N PHE A 175 6.67 26.64 18.70
CA PHE A 175 5.64 25.59 18.77
C PHE A 175 5.98 24.36 17.90
N LEU A 176 6.48 24.59 16.68
CA LEU A 176 6.71 23.53 15.70
C LEU A 176 7.67 22.44 16.15
N ASP A 177 8.72 22.78 16.89
CA ASP A 177 9.70 21.78 17.35
C ASP A 177 9.39 21.27 18.78
N LEU A 178 8.28 21.70 19.41
CA LEU A 178 7.89 21.14 20.72
C LEU A 178 7.66 19.62 20.64
N PRO A 179 8.10 18.84 21.65
CA PRO A 179 7.75 17.43 21.75
C PRO A 179 6.24 17.24 22.01
N PRO A 180 5.73 15.99 22.04
CA PRO A 180 4.38 15.70 22.47
C PRO A 180 4.02 16.39 23.79
N VAL A 181 3.03 17.28 23.72
CA VAL A 181 2.54 18.08 24.84
C VAL A 181 1.11 17.68 25.18
N ASN A 182 0.74 17.79 26.45
CA ASN A 182 -0.64 17.55 26.87
C ASN A 182 -1.57 18.68 26.40
N GLY A 183 -2.87 18.38 26.27
CA GLY A 183 -3.86 19.36 25.82
C GLY A 183 -3.94 20.59 26.74
N ALA A 184 -3.77 20.42 28.06
CA ALA A 184 -3.80 21.52 29.02
C ALA A 184 -2.72 22.57 28.76
N PHE A 185 -1.52 22.16 28.33
CA PHE A 185 -0.44 23.06 27.95
C PHE A 185 -0.78 23.84 26.67
N ILE A 186 -1.30 23.16 25.64
CA ILE A 186 -1.61 23.78 24.34
C ILE A 186 -2.76 24.79 24.48
N ASN A 187 -3.79 24.45 25.26
CA ASN A 187 -4.98 25.28 25.44
C ASN A 187 -4.69 26.70 25.96
N ARG A 188 -3.53 26.92 26.58
CA ARG A 188 -3.08 28.25 27.04
C ARG A 188 -2.91 29.26 25.90
N PHE A 189 -2.47 28.79 24.73
CA PHE A 189 -2.14 29.67 23.59
C PHE A 189 -2.80 29.25 22.28
N LEU A 190 -3.47 28.09 22.24
CA LEU A 190 -4.10 27.48 21.06
C LEU A 190 -4.88 28.48 20.21
N HIS A 191 -5.90 29.12 20.78
CA HIS A 191 -6.80 30.00 20.03
C HIS A 191 -6.06 31.19 19.42
N LYS A 192 -5.16 31.81 20.19
CA LYS A 192 -4.41 32.96 19.70
C LYS A 192 -3.39 32.55 18.63
N LEU A 193 -2.73 31.42 18.82
CA LEU A 193 -1.79 30.89 17.83
C LEU A 193 -2.51 30.54 16.53
N LEU A 194 -3.66 29.87 16.61
CA LEU A 194 -4.48 29.54 15.45
C LEU A 194 -4.97 30.80 14.72
N GLU A 195 -5.45 31.82 15.44
CA GLU A 195 -5.86 33.10 14.86
C GLU A 195 -4.75 33.72 13.99
N GLU A 196 -3.52 33.75 14.50
CA GLU A 196 -2.38 34.31 13.76
C GLU A 196 -1.92 33.41 12.61
N VAL A 197 -1.96 32.09 12.78
CA VAL A 197 -1.68 31.14 11.69
C VAL A 197 -2.64 31.38 10.54
N LEU A 198 -3.93 31.51 10.83
CA LEU A 198 -4.96 31.75 9.83
C LEU A 198 -4.76 33.10 9.13
N LYS A 199 -4.37 34.17 9.85
CA LYS A 199 -4.04 35.46 9.23
C LYS A 199 -2.97 35.35 8.16
N VAL A 200 -1.90 34.61 8.44
CA VAL A 200 -0.82 34.36 7.46
C VAL A 200 -1.31 33.52 6.29
N LEU A 201 -2.10 32.48 6.57
CA LEU A 201 -2.67 31.64 5.50
C LEU A 201 -3.67 32.40 4.61
N TYR A 202 -4.38 33.40 5.12
CA TYR A 202 -5.35 34.16 4.34
C TYR A 202 -4.74 35.19 3.37
N HIS A 203 -3.47 35.57 3.58
CA HIS A 203 -2.81 36.62 2.79
C HIS A 203 -1.49 36.15 2.17
N PRO A 204 -1.50 35.06 1.37
CA PRO A 204 -0.28 34.51 0.76
C PRO A 204 0.49 35.52 -0.10
N GLU A 205 -0.17 36.55 -0.64
CA GLU A 205 0.42 37.62 -1.43
C GLU A 205 1.14 38.71 -0.61
N LEU A 206 0.79 38.86 0.67
CA LEU A 206 1.38 39.86 1.57
C LEU A 206 2.58 39.29 2.34
N ASP A 207 2.56 37.98 2.59
CA ASP A 207 3.57 37.29 3.37
C ASP A 207 4.70 36.74 2.50
N LYS A 208 5.88 36.60 3.10
CA LYS A 208 7.00 35.93 2.43
C LYS A 208 6.68 34.45 2.30
N GLU A 209 7.12 33.82 1.22
CA GLU A 209 6.99 32.37 0.99
C GLU A 209 7.36 31.52 2.23
N GLU A 210 8.49 31.81 2.88
CA GLU A 210 8.91 31.14 4.12
C GLU A 210 7.91 31.28 5.27
N ASP A 211 7.24 32.43 5.38
CA ASP A 211 6.31 32.73 6.47
C ASP A 211 4.99 31.94 6.26
N TRP A 212 4.53 31.78 5.00
CA TRP A 212 3.38 30.93 4.66
C TRP A 212 3.66 29.43 4.87
N ILE A 213 4.84 28.95 4.45
CA ILE A 213 5.28 27.56 4.70
C ILE A 213 5.25 27.25 6.20
N LEU A 214 5.79 28.17 7.01
CA LEU A 214 5.81 28.05 8.47
C LEU A 214 4.40 28.00 9.07
N ALA A 215 3.48 28.82 8.55
CA ALA A 215 2.08 28.81 8.97
C ALA A 215 1.38 27.49 8.61
N LEU A 216 1.63 26.93 7.42
CA LEU A 216 1.08 25.63 7.02
C LEU A 216 1.55 24.51 7.97
N GLU A 217 2.85 24.40 8.22
CA GLU A 217 3.40 23.39 9.14
C GLU A 217 2.75 23.54 10.53
N THR A 218 2.59 24.78 11.00
CA THR A 218 2.01 25.09 12.31
C THR A 218 0.54 24.69 12.36
N ALA A 219 -0.23 24.99 11.32
CA ALA A 219 -1.63 24.61 11.18
C ALA A 219 -1.80 23.09 11.23
N ILE A 220 -0.99 22.34 10.47
CA ILE A 220 -1.06 20.88 10.44
C ILE A 220 -0.69 20.29 11.81
N LYS A 221 0.36 20.79 12.47
CA LYS A 221 0.71 20.33 13.83
C LYS A 221 -0.42 20.62 14.83
N LEU A 222 -1.07 21.79 14.73
CA LEU A 222 -2.25 22.12 15.53
C LEU A 222 -3.40 21.12 15.28
N GLY A 223 -3.69 20.77 14.02
CA GLY A 223 -4.75 19.80 13.70
C GLY A 223 -4.44 18.37 14.17
N ILE A 224 -3.16 17.99 14.23
CA ILE A 224 -2.75 16.74 14.86
C ILE A 224 -3.04 16.77 16.37
N LEU A 225 -2.72 17.86 17.06
CA LEU A 225 -2.78 17.94 18.51
C LEU A 225 -4.16 18.28 19.08
N ASP A 226 -4.96 19.08 18.38
CA ASP A 226 -6.29 19.50 18.82
C ASP A 226 -7.37 18.95 17.89
N SER A 227 -8.24 18.10 18.42
CA SER A 227 -9.35 17.51 17.67
C SER A 227 -10.48 18.50 17.36
N GLU A 228 -10.68 19.52 18.19
CA GLU A 228 -11.82 20.44 18.06
C GLU A 228 -11.63 21.38 16.86
N SER A 229 -10.40 21.87 16.64
CA SER A 229 -10.09 22.79 15.55
C SER A 229 -9.79 22.12 14.20
N ARG A 230 -9.79 20.78 14.11
CA ARG A 230 -9.38 20.06 12.88
C ARG A 230 -10.12 20.48 11.63
N ARG A 231 -11.45 20.61 11.73
CA ARG A 231 -12.28 20.96 10.59
C ARG A 231 -11.99 22.39 10.12
N GLU A 232 -11.88 23.33 11.06
CA GLU A 232 -11.55 24.71 10.77
C GLU A 232 -10.15 24.83 10.13
N ILE A 233 -9.15 24.18 10.72
CA ILE A 233 -7.79 24.13 10.20
C ILE A 233 -7.78 23.57 8.78
N LEU A 234 -8.40 22.42 8.57
CA LEU A 234 -8.44 21.75 7.27
C LEU A 234 -9.09 22.63 6.21
N ASP A 235 -10.27 23.17 6.49
CA ASP A 235 -11.00 23.99 5.53
C ASP A 235 -10.23 25.27 5.18
N ASN A 236 -9.59 25.92 6.16
CA ASN A 236 -8.81 27.14 5.90
C ASN A 236 -7.51 26.87 5.16
N VAL A 237 -6.80 25.80 5.50
CA VAL A 237 -5.60 25.36 4.77
C VAL A 237 -5.94 25.05 3.31
N LEU A 238 -7.03 24.33 3.06
CA LEU A 238 -7.45 23.99 1.70
C LEU A 238 -7.91 25.22 0.91
N LYS A 239 -8.68 26.12 1.53
CA LYS A 239 -9.08 27.40 0.90
C LYS A 239 -7.86 28.24 0.52
N SER A 240 -6.91 28.40 1.44
CA SER A 240 -5.66 29.13 1.22
C SER A 240 -4.82 28.49 0.10
N SER A 241 -4.66 27.17 0.13
CA SER A 241 -3.92 26.42 -0.90
C SER A 241 -4.57 26.56 -2.27
N ASN A 242 -5.89 26.53 -2.35
CA ASN A 242 -6.62 26.72 -3.60
C ASN A 242 -6.49 28.16 -4.13
N ALA A 243 -6.46 29.14 -3.23
CA ALA A 243 -6.21 30.54 -3.59
C ALA A 243 -4.80 30.72 -4.18
N LEU A 244 -3.76 30.13 -3.56
CA LEU A 244 -2.39 30.11 -4.09
C LEU A 244 -2.32 29.55 -5.52
N VAL A 245 -2.96 28.40 -5.75
CA VAL A 245 -3.00 27.78 -7.09
C VAL A 245 -3.74 28.67 -8.08
N SER A 246 -4.86 29.26 -7.68
CA SER A 246 -5.66 30.17 -8.52
C SER A 246 -4.90 31.45 -8.89
N MET A 247 -3.97 31.91 -8.04
CA MET A 247 -3.08 33.04 -8.30
C MET A 247 -1.84 32.65 -9.15
N GLY A 248 -1.68 31.39 -9.54
CA GLY A 248 -0.51 30.90 -10.27
C GLY A 248 0.73 30.69 -9.42
N MET A 249 0.59 30.65 -8.08
CA MET A 249 1.68 30.50 -7.11
C MET A 249 1.80 29.06 -6.58
N GLU A 250 1.48 28.05 -7.40
CA GLU A 250 1.52 26.64 -6.99
C GLU A 250 2.92 26.20 -6.48
N GLN A 251 3.99 26.85 -6.94
CA GLN A 251 5.35 26.54 -6.49
C GLN A 251 5.51 26.67 -4.96
N ILE A 252 4.88 27.69 -4.34
CA ILE A 252 4.89 27.88 -2.89
C ILE A 252 4.25 26.69 -2.18
N LEU A 253 3.09 26.23 -2.68
CA LEU A 253 2.40 25.06 -2.15
C LEU A 253 3.25 23.78 -2.32
N GLN A 254 3.91 23.63 -3.46
CA GLN A 254 4.79 22.48 -3.71
C GLN A 254 5.97 22.45 -2.74
N GLU A 255 6.61 23.60 -2.50
CA GLU A 255 7.71 23.74 -1.54
C GLU A 255 7.23 23.48 -0.10
N ALA A 256 6.08 24.06 0.27
CA ALA A 256 5.46 23.85 1.58
C ALA A 256 5.15 22.38 1.85
N LEU A 257 4.60 21.65 0.88
CA LEU A 257 4.32 20.22 1.03
C LEU A 257 5.60 19.37 1.12
N GLN A 258 6.68 19.76 0.44
CA GLN A 258 7.97 19.07 0.60
C GLN A 258 8.57 19.29 1.98
N HIS A 259 8.45 20.51 2.51
CA HIS A 259 8.81 20.85 3.89
C HIS A 259 7.98 20.05 4.89
N LEU A 260 6.67 20.02 4.68
CA LEU A 260 5.72 19.29 5.52
C LEU A 260 6.01 17.78 5.55
N VAL A 261 6.36 17.15 4.41
CA VAL A 261 6.77 15.73 4.38
C VAL A 261 7.95 15.48 5.32
N LYS A 262 9.02 16.28 5.24
CA LYS A 262 10.21 16.12 6.11
C LYS A 262 9.88 16.36 7.58
N PHE A 263 9.03 17.36 7.85
CA PHE A 263 8.56 17.67 9.19
C PHE A 263 7.77 16.49 9.78
N LEU A 264 6.81 15.94 9.03
CA LEU A 264 5.96 14.85 9.49
C LEU A 264 6.72 13.53 9.65
N GLU A 265 7.71 13.23 8.81
CA GLU A 265 8.59 12.05 8.98
C GLU A 265 9.33 12.11 10.33
N LYS A 266 9.86 13.28 10.67
CA LYS A 266 10.50 13.52 11.97
C LYS A 266 9.49 13.40 13.11
N GLU A 267 8.32 14.04 12.99
CA GLU A 267 7.28 14.02 14.02
C GLU A 267 6.75 12.60 14.28
N ALA A 268 6.46 11.84 13.21
CA ALA A 268 6.00 10.46 13.28
C ALA A 268 7.00 9.53 13.98
N SER A 269 8.30 9.75 13.78
CA SER A 269 9.33 8.96 14.48
C SER A 269 9.37 9.19 15.99
N LEU A 270 8.90 10.36 16.46
CA LEU A 270 8.89 10.75 17.87
C LEU A 270 7.54 10.50 18.54
N CYS A 271 6.46 10.48 17.76
CA CYS A 271 5.07 10.50 18.25
C CYS A 271 4.31 9.26 17.78
N LYS A 272 3.72 8.49 18.71
CA LYS A 272 2.75 7.45 18.35
C LYS A 272 1.39 8.08 18.07
N TRP A 273 1.07 8.31 16.80
CA TRP A 273 -0.21 8.92 16.41
C TRP A 273 -1.39 7.99 16.71
N SER A 274 -2.46 8.56 17.23
CA SER A 274 -3.75 7.88 17.42
C SER A 274 -4.49 7.71 16.09
N LYS A 275 -5.46 6.79 16.06
CA LYS A 275 -6.37 6.60 14.92
C LYS A 275 -6.96 7.91 14.40
N ASN A 276 -7.37 8.79 15.32
CA ASN A 276 -7.98 10.09 14.98
C ASN A 276 -6.97 11.07 14.36
N GLN A 277 -5.68 10.99 14.72
CA GLN A 277 -4.63 11.80 14.13
C GLN A 277 -4.26 11.31 12.74
N CYS A 278 -4.13 9.99 12.58
CA CYS A 278 -3.92 9.38 11.27
C CYS A 278 -5.09 9.71 10.32
N GLY A 279 -6.34 9.62 10.78
CA GLY A 279 -7.52 10.00 9.98
C GLY A 279 -7.48 11.45 9.50
N PHE A 280 -7.15 12.40 10.37
CA PHE A 280 -6.98 13.81 9.98
C PHE A 280 -5.91 14.00 8.90
N MET A 281 -4.76 13.32 9.05
CA MET A 281 -3.67 13.42 8.08
C MET A 281 -4.00 12.75 6.74
N ALA A 282 -4.73 11.63 6.77
CA ALA A 282 -5.24 10.97 5.57
C ALA A 282 -6.22 11.88 4.82
N GLU A 283 -7.16 12.52 5.53
CA GLU A 283 -8.11 13.43 4.90
C GLU A 283 -7.43 14.68 4.33
N PHE A 284 -6.50 15.28 5.09
CA PHE A 284 -5.68 16.39 4.59
C PHE A 284 -4.94 16.01 3.31
N SER A 285 -4.24 14.88 3.30
CA SER A 285 -3.45 14.44 2.15
C SER A 285 -4.33 14.09 0.94
N PHE A 286 -5.50 13.51 1.15
CA PHE A 286 -6.47 13.28 0.08
C PHE A 286 -6.96 14.60 -0.53
N ARG A 287 -7.48 15.53 0.30
CA ARG A 287 -8.09 16.78 -0.17
C ARG A 287 -7.06 17.73 -0.81
N ILE A 288 -5.86 17.85 -0.24
CA ILE A 288 -4.80 18.71 -0.80
C ILE A 288 -4.28 18.17 -2.14
N GLY A 289 -4.29 16.84 -2.32
CA GLY A 289 -3.92 16.19 -3.58
C GLY A 289 -4.84 16.52 -4.76
N GLY A 290 -6.05 17.03 -4.48
CA GLY A 290 -7.01 17.48 -5.49
C GLY A 290 -6.89 18.97 -5.90
N ILE A 291 -6.06 19.76 -5.21
CA ILE A 291 -5.98 21.22 -5.42
C ILE A 291 -4.90 21.60 -6.46
N GLY A 292 -3.74 20.95 -6.42
CA GLY A 292 -2.61 21.29 -7.29
C GLY A 292 -2.42 20.33 -8.47
N GLY A 293 -1.40 20.61 -9.28
CA GLY A 293 -0.95 19.74 -10.36
C GLY A 293 -0.18 18.52 -9.87
N ARG A 294 0.52 17.87 -10.81
CA ARG A 294 1.17 16.56 -10.59
C ARG A 294 2.12 16.53 -9.39
N LYS A 295 2.97 17.54 -9.21
CA LYS A 295 3.96 17.58 -8.11
C LYS A 295 3.29 17.70 -6.73
N THR A 296 2.23 18.50 -6.63
CA THR A 296 1.41 18.64 -5.42
C THR A 296 0.78 17.29 -5.07
N LYS A 297 0.19 16.61 -6.07
CA LYS A 297 -0.37 15.26 -5.91
C LYS A 297 0.68 14.23 -5.47
N GLU A 298 1.90 14.29 -6.00
CA GLU A 298 2.99 13.39 -5.60
C GLU A 298 3.43 13.62 -4.15
N SER A 299 3.55 14.86 -3.69
CA SER A 299 3.83 15.17 -2.28
C SER A 299 2.70 14.72 -1.35
N ALA A 300 1.45 14.96 -1.75
CA ALA A 300 0.27 14.49 -1.01
C ALA A 300 0.25 12.95 -0.86
N LYS A 301 0.59 12.22 -1.94
CA LYS A 301 0.74 10.75 -1.90
C LYS A 301 1.85 10.27 -0.96
N LYS A 302 2.94 11.02 -0.80
CA LYS A 302 3.99 10.70 0.18
C LYS A 302 3.46 10.80 1.60
N ILE A 303 2.72 11.87 1.92
CA ILE A 303 2.06 12.05 3.22
C ILE A 303 1.07 10.92 3.47
N PHE A 304 0.22 10.60 2.48
CA PHE A 304 -0.76 9.53 2.61
C PHE A 304 -0.11 8.17 2.87
N ARG A 305 0.94 7.80 2.12
CA ARG A 305 1.67 6.54 2.35
C ARG A 305 2.27 6.43 3.75
N MET A 306 2.90 7.51 4.22
CA MET A 306 3.45 7.57 5.58
C MET A 306 2.36 7.31 6.64
N VAL A 307 1.14 7.83 6.44
CA VAL A 307 0.01 7.57 7.34
C VAL A 307 -0.46 6.11 7.26
N THR A 308 -0.55 5.55 6.04
CA THR A 308 -1.03 4.17 5.83
C THR A 308 -0.09 3.10 6.39
N GLU A 309 1.20 3.43 6.55
CA GLU A 309 2.20 2.53 7.13
C GLU A 309 2.17 2.53 8.67
N MET A 310 1.39 3.42 9.30
CA MET A 310 1.27 3.46 10.76
C MET A 310 0.32 2.38 11.30
N GLU A 311 0.75 1.69 12.37
CA GLU A 311 -0.01 0.62 13.03
C GLU A 311 -1.44 1.04 13.45
N ASN A 312 -1.62 2.30 13.87
CA ASN A 312 -2.89 2.80 14.38
C ASN A 312 -3.83 3.35 13.29
N TYR A 313 -3.42 3.35 12.03
CA TYR A 313 -4.27 3.82 10.93
C TYR A 313 -5.35 2.78 10.61
N VAL A 314 -6.59 3.24 10.56
CA VAL A 314 -7.71 2.46 10.01
C VAL A 314 -8.12 3.17 8.73
N PRO A 315 -8.00 2.51 7.56
CA PRO A 315 -8.37 3.11 6.30
C PRO A 315 -9.83 3.53 6.27
N ASP A 316 -10.09 4.75 5.83
CA ASP A 316 -11.42 5.18 5.40
C ASP A 316 -11.55 4.87 3.90
N PRO A 317 -12.47 3.97 3.50
CA PRO A 317 -12.67 3.61 2.09
C PRO A 317 -12.98 4.80 1.19
N SER A 318 -13.56 5.88 1.73
CA SER A 318 -13.89 7.10 0.97
C SER A 318 -12.66 7.93 0.56
N LEU A 319 -11.50 7.68 1.17
CA LEU A 319 -10.25 8.39 0.94
C LEU A 319 -9.25 7.60 0.07
N LEU A 320 -9.62 6.41 -0.42
CA LEU A 320 -8.74 5.55 -1.23
C LEU A 320 -8.96 5.79 -2.73
N GLU A 321 -7.87 5.87 -3.50
CA GLU A 321 -7.97 5.76 -4.95
C GLU A 321 -8.42 4.35 -5.33
N ASN A 322 -9.08 4.22 -6.48
CA ASN A 322 -9.66 2.97 -6.98
C ASN A 322 -8.75 1.74 -6.83
N GLN A 323 -7.46 1.82 -7.20
CA GLN A 323 -6.54 0.68 -7.08
C GLN A 323 -6.17 0.34 -5.62
N ASP A 324 -6.11 1.34 -4.75
CA ASP A 324 -5.80 1.15 -3.33
C ASP A 324 -7.02 0.57 -2.59
N LEU A 325 -8.24 0.89 -3.04
CA LEU A 325 -9.48 0.29 -2.55
C LEU A 325 -9.57 -1.20 -2.90
N ASP A 326 -9.27 -1.60 -4.14
CA ASP A 326 -9.27 -3.02 -4.54
C ASP A 326 -8.26 -3.82 -3.69
N ARG A 327 -7.07 -3.26 -3.47
CA ARG A 327 -6.03 -3.90 -2.63
C ARG A 327 -6.45 -3.98 -1.17
N TYR A 328 -7.10 -2.95 -0.64
CA TYR A 328 -7.62 -2.94 0.73
C TYR A 328 -8.74 -3.98 0.91
N LEU A 329 -9.70 -4.02 -0.01
CA LEU A 329 -10.78 -5.01 -0.01
C LEU A 329 -10.21 -6.42 -0.08
N TYR A 330 -9.29 -6.66 -1.02
CA TYR A 330 -8.63 -7.95 -1.18
C TYR A 330 -7.92 -8.38 0.12
N ASN A 331 -7.16 -7.49 0.76
CA ASN A 331 -6.48 -7.77 2.03
C ASN A 331 -7.45 -8.03 3.19
N THR A 332 -8.58 -7.33 3.22
CA THR A 332 -9.59 -7.53 4.27
C THR A 332 -10.25 -8.90 4.13
N LEU A 333 -10.48 -9.34 2.90
CA LEU A 333 -11.00 -10.68 2.60
C LEU A 333 -9.98 -11.79 2.89
N THR A 334 -8.67 -11.50 2.93
CA THR A 334 -7.64 -12.50 3.28
C THR A 334 -7.82 -13.10 4.68
N GLN A 335 -8.45 -12.38 5.60
CA GLN A 335 -8.71 -12.85 6.97
C GLN A 335 -10.04 -13.61 7.10
N LYS A 336 -10.80 -13.78 6.01
CA LYS A 336 -12.11 -14.42 6.00
C LYS A 336 -12.05 -15.85 5.49
N SER A 337 -13.00 -16.66 5.92
CA SER A 337 -13.19 -18.03 5.40
C SER A 337 -13.71 -18.01 3.96
N ALA A 338 -13.57 -19.10 3.23
CA ALA A 338 -14.10 -19.23 1.86
C ALA A 338 -15.61 -18.96 1.83
N LEU A 339 -16.32 -19.47 2.84
CA LEU A 339 -17.76 -19.26 2.99
C LEU A 339 -18.11 -17.78 3.20
N GLU A 340 -17.39 -17.09 4.08
CA GLU A 340 -17.60 -15.66 4.34
C GLU A 340 -17.32 -14.80 3.11
N ILE A 341 -16.32 -15.16 2.30
CA ILE A 341 -16.01 -14.46 1.05
C ILE A 341 -17.15 -14.67 0.03
N LEU A 342 -17.68 -15.88 -0.11
CA LEU A 342 -18.79 -16.15 -1.02
C LEU A 342 -20.11 -15.49 -0.56
N GLN A 343 -20.34 -15.41 0.74
CA GLN A 343 -21.46 -14.66 1.31
C GLN A 343 -21.31 -13.16 1.03
N ALA A 344 -20.10 -12.60 1.15
CA ALA A 344 -19.84 -11.22 0.75
C ALA A 344 -20.11 -11.02 -0.75
N PHE A 345 -19.63 -11.93 -1.61
CA PHE A 345 -19.88 -11.87 -3.06
C PHE A 345 -21.36 -11.87 -3.46
N SER A 346 -22.18 -12.65 -2.74
CA SER A 346 -23.63 -12.79 -3.01
C SER A 346 -24.49 -11.70 -2.38
N ALA A 347 -23.91 -10.74 -1.65
CA ALA A 347 -24.64 -9.63 -1.05
C ALA A 347 -25.16 -8.66 -2.11
N ALA A 348 -26.49 -8.46 -2.15
CA ALA A 348 -27.18 -7.64 -3.16
C ALA A 348 -26.81 -6.14 -3.16
N GLU A 349 -26.15 -5.65 -2.10
CA GLU A 349 -25.81 -4.24 -1.93
C GLU A 349 -24.44 -3.86 -2.52
N LEU A 350 -23.65 -4.83 -3.00
CA LEU A 350 -22.31 -4.58 -3.52
C LEU A 350 -22.30 -4.27 -5.02
N ASP A 351 -21.47 -3.31 -5.41
CA ASP A 351 -21.23 -3.00 -6.82
C ASP A 351 -20.41 -4.09 -7.52
N ASP A 352 -20.53 -4.17 -8.86
CA ASP A 352 -19.91 -5.21 -9.68
C ASP A 352 -18.39 -5.35 -9.48
N ARG A 353 -17.69 -4.24 -9.17
CA ARG A 353 -16.24 -4.26 -9.00
C ARG A 353 -15.84 -4.86 -7.67
N THR A 354 -16.53 -4.49 -6.59
CA THR A 354 -16.32 -5.13 -5.27
C THR A 354 -16.61 -6.63 -5.34
N ARG A 355 -17.66 -7.02 -6.08
CA ARG A 355 -17.98 -8.42 -6.33
C ARG A 355 -16.88 -9.14 -7.12
N GLU A 356 -16.30 -8.51 -8.15
CA GLU A 356 -15.17 -9.07 -8.89
C GLU A 356 -13.94 -9.31 -7.99
N VAL A 357 -13.61 -8.36 -7.10
CA VAL A 357 -12.51 -8.51 -6.13
C VAL A 357 -12.77 -9.68 -5.17
N ALA A 358 -14.01 -9.80 -4.68
CA ALA A 358 -14.39 -10.88 -3.77
C ALA A 358 -14.27 -12.27 -4.43
N ILE A 359 -14.82 -12.44 -5.63
CA ILE A 359 -14.76 -13.73 -6.32
C ILE A 359 -13.34 -14.09 -6.77
N ARG A 360 -12.51 -13.10 -7.14
CA ARG A 360 -11.09 -13.32 -7.44
C ARG A 360 -10.32 -13.79 -6.20
N ARG A 361 -10.58 -13.19 -5.04
CA ARG A 361 -9.95 -13.65 -3.79
C ARG A 361 -10.36 -15.08 -3.45
N LEU A 362 -11.64 -15.43 -3.62
CA LEU A 362 -12.13 -16.79 -3.40
C LEU A 362 -11.49 -17.79 -4.35
N HIS A 363 -11.37 -17.43 -5.64
CA HIS A 363 -10.64 -18.22 -6.64
C HIS A 363 -9.21 -18.50 -6.19
N ASP A 364 -8.47 -17.46 -5.77
CA ASP A 364 -7.06 -17.62 -5.38
C ASP A 364 -6.93 -18.51 -4.14
N LEU A 365 -7.82 -18.35 -3.15
CA LEU A 365 -7.86 -19.22 -1.95
C LEU A 365 -8.10 -20.69 -2.30
N LEU A 366 -9.05 -20.97 -3.19
CA LEU A 366 -9.37 -22.33 -3.63
C LEU A 366 -8.28 -22.92 -4.54
N CYS A 367 -7.63 -22.09 -5.36
CA CYS A 367 -6.50 -22.50 -6.17
C CYS A 367 -5.29 -22.89 -5.31
N ASP A 368 -5.01 -22.14 -4.23
CA ASP A 368 -3.98 -22.51 -3.26
C ASP A 368 -4.31 -23.86 -2.60
N HIS A 369 -5.57 -24.09 -2.23
CA HIS A 369 -6.03 -25.38 -1.69
C HIS A 369 -5.84 -26.53 -2.70
N THR A 370 -6.39 -26.43 -3.91
CA THR A 370 -6.30 -27.49 -4.93
C THR A 370 -4.85 -27.77 -5.36
N SER A 371 -3.95 -26.79 -5.25
CA SER A 371 -2.51 -26.97 -5.55
C SER A 371 -1.69 -27.52 -4.38
N GLY A 372 -2.30 -27.78 -3.22
CA GLY A 372 -1.65 -28.29 -2.01
C GLY A 372 -0.88 -27.23 -1.20
N ASN A 373 -1.08 -25.93 -1.51
CA ASN A 373 -0.47 -24.79 -0.81
C ASN A 373 -1.39 -24.18 0.27
N GLY A 374 -2.59 -24.73 0.48
CA GLY A 374 -3.54 -24.35 1.51
C GLY A 374 -4.38 -25.55 1.96
N GLU A 375 -5.07 -25.41 3.10
CA GLU A 375 -5.98 -26.43 3.64
C GLU A 375 -7.35 -25.81 3.94
N LEU A 376 -8.37 -26.30 3.26
CA LEU A 376 -9.78 -26.05 3.52
C LEU A 376 -10.44 -27.35 4.01
N ASP A 377 -11.33 -27.22 5.00
CA ASP A 377 -12.09 -28.35 5.52
C ASP A 377 -13.14 -28.83 4.51
N VAL A 378 -13.44 -30.13 4.51
CA VAL A 378 -14.47 -30.74 3.66
C VAL A 378 -15.83 -30.10 3.93
N ALA A 379 -16.15 -29.84 5.20
CA ALA A 379 -17.39 -29.18 5.59
C ALA A 379 -17.47 -27.74 5.01
N GLU A 380 -16.34 -27.05 4.86
CA GLU A 380 -16.32 -25.72 4.27
C GLU A 380 -16.62 -25.78 2.77
N ILE A 381 -16.03 -26.73 2.05
CA ILE A 381 -16.31 -27.00 0.63
C ILE A 381 -17.79 -27.34 0.40
N GLU A 382 -18.37 -28.21 1.24
CA GLU A 382 -19.80 -28.57 1.17
C GLU A 382 -20.72 -27.35 1.37
N ASN A 383 -20.38 -26.45 2.29
CA ASN A 383 -21.15 -25.23 2.53
C ASN A 383 -21.09 -24.21 1.38
N LEU A 384 -20.07 -24.28 0.51
CA LEU A 384 -19.98 -23.41 -0.68
C LEU A 384 -20.97 -23.85 -1.77
N GLN A 385 -21.23 -25.14 -1.90
CA GLN A 385 -22.01 -25.72 -3.00
C GLN A 385 -23.37 -25.03 -3.24
N PRO A 386 -24.29 -24.90 -2.26
CA PRO A 386 -25.60 -24.31 -2.49
C PRO A 386 -25.52 -22.81 -2.85
N LEU A 387 -24.56 -22.09 -2.27
CA LEU A 387 -24.36 -20.67 -2.56
C LEU A 387 -23.81 -20.45 -3.97
N LEU A 388 -22.92 -21.33 -4.45
CA LEU A 388 -22.40 -21.28 -5.82
C LEU A 388 -23.51 -21.51 -6.84
N ILE A 389 -24.41 -22.47 -6.59
CA ILE A 389 -25.56 -22.71 -7.48
C ILE A 389 -26.47 -21.47 -7.54
N SER A 390 -26.76 -20.85 -6.39
CA SER A 390 -27.52 -19.59 -6.34
C SER A 390 -26.84 -18.48 -7.15
N CYS A 391 -25.51 -18.32 -6.99
CA CYS A 391 -24.73 -17.33 -7.74
C CYS A 391 -24.73 -17.60 -9.25
N LEU A 392 -24.66 -18.86 -9.68
CA LEU A 392 -24.70 -19.25 -11.08
C LEU A 392 -26.06 -18.95 -11.75
N GLN A 393 -27.14 -18.99 -10.97
CA GLN A 393 -28.51 -18.69 -11.42
C GLN A 393 -28.81 -17.19 -11.48
N GLU A 394 -27.93 -16.33 -10.96
CA GLU A 394 -28.14 -14.89 -10.94
C GLU A 394 -28.18 -14.28 -12.36
N ALA A 395 -29.22 -13.48 -12.61
CA ALA A 395 -29.40 -12.75 -13.86
C ALA A 395 -28.60 -11.43 -13.86
N GLY A 396 -27.96 -11.10 -14.98
CA GLY A 396 -27.28 -9.81 -15.16
C GLY A 396 -25.82 -9.74 -14.67
N MET A 397 -25.23 -10.84 -14.20
CA MET A 397 -23.81 -10.87 -13.80
C MET A 397 -22.87 -10.50 -14.95
N PRO A 398 -21.86 -9.62 -14.74
CA PRO A 398 -20.85 -9.30 -15.73
C PRO A 398 -20.06 -10.53 -16.21
N GLU A 399 -19.71 -10.58 -17.50
CA GLU A 399 -19.05 -11.76 -18.10
C GLU A 399 -17.72 -12.11 -17.41
N ASN A 400 -16.89 -11.12 -17.06
CA ASN A 400 -15.61 -11.36 -16.38
C ASN A 400 -15.82 -11.99 -15.00
N THR A 401 -16.76 -11.47 -14.21
CA THR A 401 -17.12 -11.99 -12.89
C THR A 401 -17.63 -13.42 -13.00
N PHE A 402 -18.49 -13.70 -13.99
CA PHE A 402 -19.01 -15.05 -14.25
C PHE A 402 -17.89 -16.04 -14.62
N LYS A 403 -16.91 -15.61 -15.44
CA LYS A 403 -15.77 -16.47 -15.80
C LYS A 403 -14.95 -16.89 -14.58
N ILE A 404 -14.71 -15.97 -13.64
CA ILE A 404 -14.01 -16.27 -12.39
C ILE A 404 -14.87 -17.18 -11.50
N LEU A 405 -16.18 -16.94 -11.41
CA LEU A 405 -17.11 -17.81 -10.67
C LEU A 405 -17.09 -19.26 -11.21
N ALA A 406 -17.05 -19.46 -12.52
CA ALA A 406 -16.95 -20.79 -13.11
C ALA A 406 -15.61 -21.50 -12.76
N GLN A 407 -14.52 -20.75 -12.62
CA GLN A 407 -13.24 -21.30 -12.13
C GLN A 407 -13.33 -21.68 -10.64
N VAL A 408 -14.00 -20.87 -9.82
CA VAL A 408 -14.32 -21.21 -8.42
C VAL A 408 -15.11 -22.52 -8.36
N VAL A 409 -16.13 -22.68 -9.21
CA VAL A 409 -16.92 -23.92 -9.31
C VAL A 409 -16.05 -25.11 -9.66
N TYR A 410 -15.08 -24.96 -10.58
CA TYR A 410 -14.12 -26.00 -10.91
C TYR A 410 -13.33 -26.46 -9.66
N HIS A 411 -12.77 -25.54 -8.88
CA HIS A 411 -12.00 -25.92 -7.69
C HIS A 411 -12.86 -26.66 -6.65
N VAL A 412 -14.06 -26.16 -6.37
CA VAL A 412 -15.01 -26.85 -5.46
C VAL A 412 -15.40 -28.21 -6.01
N ALA A 413 -15.54 -28.35 -7.34
CA ALA A 413 -15.89 -29.61 -7.98
C ALA A 413 -14.75 -30.64 -7.90
N VAL A 414 -13.49 -30.20 -8.05
CA VAL A 414 -12.31 -31.07 -7.87
C VAL A 414 -12.31 -31.69 -6.47
N GLU A 415 -12.52 -30.87 -5.43
CA GLU A 415 -12.55 -31.34 -4.05
C GLU A 415 -13.75 -32.24 -3.78
N THR A 416 -14.95 -31.79 -4.16
CA THR A 416 -16.21 -32.52 -3.96
C THR A 416 -16.16 -33.87 -4.66
N PHE A 417 -15.64 -33.96 -5.88
CA PHE A 417 -15.61 -35.21 -6.61
C PHE A 417 -14.46 -36.13 -6.20
N SER A 418 -13.38 -35.60 -5.63
CA SER A 418 -12.24 -36.41 -5.16
C SER A 418 -12.49 -37.00 -3.77
N PHE A 419 -13.11 -36.25 -2.86
CA PHE A 419 -13.24 -36.63 -1.44
C PHE A 419 -14.69 -36.76 -0.95
N GLY A 420 -15.65 -36.10 -1.60
CA GLY A 420 -17.05 -36.09 -1.18
C GLY A 420 -17.84 -37.33 -1.62
N GLU A 421 -18.77 -37.76 -0.77
CA GLU A 421 -19.81 -38.75 -1.12
C GLU A 421 -20.87 -38.14 -2.06
N ASP A 422 -21.06 -36.81 -2.02
CA ASP A 422 -22.01 -36.08 -2.85
C ASP A 422 -21.52 -35.98 -4.32
N PRO A 423 -22.31 -36.44 -5.31
CA PRO A 423 -22.04 -36.20 -6.72
C PRO A 423 -22.37 -34.76 -7.18
N TRP A 424 -22.76 -33.87 -6.26
CA TRP A 424 -23.17 -32.47 -6.47
C TRP A 424 -24.27 -32.35 -7.51
N PHE A 425 -25.42 -32.98 -7.22
CA PHE A 425 -26.56 -33.08 -8.14
C PHE A 425 -26.99 -31.73 -8.72
N ASP A 426 -27.06 -30.69 -7.88
CA ASP A 426 -27.50 -29.35 -8.29
C ASP A 426 -26.62 -28.74 -9.38
N LEU A 427 -25.32 -29.04 -9.41
CA LEU A 427 -24.41 -28.58 -10.47
C LEU A 427 -24.74 -29.25 -11.80
N TRP A 428 -24.99 -30.56 -11.79
CA TRP A 428 -25.35 -31.29 -12.99
C TRP A 428 -26.74 -30.90 -13.51
N ASP A 429 -27.68 -30.63 -12.62
CA ASP A 429 -29.00 -30.11 -12.98
C ASP A 429 -28.88 -28.71 -13.60
N TYR A 430 -28.09 -27.81 -13.02
CA TYR A 430 -27.79 -26.50 -13.61
C TYR A 430 -27.23 -26.60 -15.03
N ILE A 431 -26.25 -27.49 -15.24
CA ILE A 431 -25.65 -27.73 -16.57
C ILE A 431 -26.68 -28.35 -17.53
N GLY A 432 -27.52 -29.27 -17.04
CA GLY A 432 -28.58 -29.93 -17.80
C GLY A 432 -29.68 -28.97 -18.26
N GLU A 433 -29.99 -27.93 -17.47
CA GLU A 433 -30.93 -26.85 -17.78
C GLU A 433 -30.44 -25.85 -18.85
N SER A 434 -29.51 -26.26 -19.71
CA SER A 434 -28.90 -25.48 -20.81
C SER A 434 -29.86 -24.76 -21.76
N LYS A 435 -31.14 -25.14 -21.79
CA LYS A 435 -32.19 -24.43 -22.53
C LYS A 435 -32.47 -23.03 -21.99
N ARG A 436 -32.23 -22.78 -20.69
CA ARG A 436 -32.42 -21.46 -20.06
C ARG A 436 -31.28 -20.51 -20.42
N ASP A 437 -30.03 -20.95 -20.27
CA ASP A 437 -28.84 -20.16 -20.59
C ASP A 437 -27.69 -21.05 -21.10
N PHE A 438 -27.72 -21.35 -22.40
CA PHE A 438 -26.73 -22.22 -23.05
C PHE A 438 -25.30 -21.73 -22.86
N LYS A 439 -25.06 -20.41 -22.96
CA LYS A 439 -23.69 -19.86 -22.92
C LYS A 439 -23.05 -20.12 -21.55
N LYS A 440 -23.79 -19.83 -20.47
CA LYS A 440 -23.33 -20.07 -19.09
C LYS A 440 -23.14 -21.55 -18.79
N ALA A 441 -24.15 -22.38 -19.10
CA ALA A 441 -24.11 -23.81 -18.81
C ALA A 441 -22.93 -24.52 -19.52
N VAL A 442 -22.73 -24.20 -20.80
CA VAL A 442 -21.62 -24.77 -21.58
C VAL A 442 -20.26 -24.25 -21.11
N TYR A 443 -20.17 -22.98 -20.72
CA TYR A 443 -18.93 -22.43 -20.17
C TYR A 443 -18.53 -23.12 -18.85
N VAL A 444 -19.47 -23.29 -17.91
CA VAL A 444 -19.22 -24.04 -16.67
C VAL A 444 -18.78 -25.47 -17.00
N PHE A 445 -19.51 -26.15 -17.89
CA PHE A 445 -19.15 -27.51 -18.31
C PHE A 445 -17.75 -27.62 -18.93
N GLN A 446 -17.30 -26.61 -19.67
CA GLN A 446 -15.95 -26.56 -20.24
C GLN A 446 -14.87 -26.40 -19.17
N CYS A 447 -15.14 -25.64 -18.10
CA CYS A 447 -14.22 -25.47 -16.98
C CYS A 447 -14.03 -26.77 -16.18
N LEU A 448 -14.98 -27.69 -16.21
CA LEU A 448 -14.92 -28.97 -15.49
C LEU A 448 -13.96 -29.94 -16.20
N THR A 449 -12.66 -29.75 -16.02
CA THR A 449 -11.60 -30.53 -16.69
C THR A 449 -11.10 -31.74 -15.90
N MET A 450 -11.49 -31.90 -14.64
CA MET A 450 -11.04 -33.00 -13.77
C MET A 450 -11.59 -34.38 -14.18
N ARG A 451 -10.95 -35.47 -13.77
CA ARG A 451 -11.47 -36.83 -14.00
C ARG A 451 -12.68 -37.13 -13.10
N LEU A 452 -13.71 -37.76 -13.66
CA LEU A 452 -14.83 -38.31 -12.90
C LEU A 452 -14.68 -39.84 -12.78
N SER A 453 -15.17 -40.43 -11.69
CA SER A 453 -15.15 -41.87 -11.45
C SER A 453 -16.42 -42.35 -10.74
N GLY A 454 -16.81 -43.60 -11.01
CA GLY A 454 -17.94 -44.25 -10.33
C GLY A 454 -19.30 -43.63 -10.68
N ASP A 455 -20.19 -43.59 -9.69
CA ASP A 455 -21.60 -43.17 -9.85
C ASP A 455 -21.74 -41.70 -10.32
N LYS A 456 -20.69 -40.88 -10.13
CA LYS A 456 -20.59 -39.49 -10.62
C LYS A 456 -20.63 -39.40 -12.14
N GLU A 457 -20.20 -40.45 -12.85
CA GLU A 457 -20.23 -40.52 -14.31
C GLU A 457 -21.68 -40.59 -14.84
N GLU A 458 -22.60 -41.22 -14.10
CA GLU A 458 -24.01 -41.34 -14.52
C GLU A 458 -24.72 -39.98 -14.54
N PHE A 459 -24.48 -39.13 -13.53
CA PHE A 459 -25.08 -37.79 -13.46
C PHE A 459 -24.54 -36.86 -14.55
N MET A 460 -23.22 -36.92 -14.80
CA MET A 460 -22.61 -36.23 -15.92
C MET A 460 -23.22 -36.67 -17.25
N ILE A 461 -23.44 -37.97 -17.48
CA ILE A 461 -24.07 -38.49 -18.71
C ILE A 461 -25.47 -37.88 -18.91
N ARG A 462 -26.28 -37.77 -17.85
CA ARG A 462 -27.63 -37.15 -17.94
C ARG A 462 -27.55 -35.67 -18.32
N ALA A 463 -26.63 -34.91 -17.73
CA ALA A 463 -26.41 -33.51 -18.07
C ALA A 463 -25.92 -33.34 -19.52
N VAL A 464 -24.95 -34.17 -19.95
CA VAL A 464 -24.44 -34.14 -21.33
C VAL A 464 -25.53 -34.51 -22.33
N ASN A 465 -26.36 -35.53 -22.05
CA ASN A 465 -27.47 -35.88 -22.93
C ASN A 465 -28.48 -34.75 -23.12
N SER A 466 -28.63 -33.86 -22.12
CA SER A 466 -29.45 -32.66 -22.22
C SER A 466 -28.77 -31.55 -23.02
N LEU A 467 -27.44 -31.44 -22.95
CA LEU A 467 -26.63 -30.47 -23.69
C LEU A 467 -26.48 -30.81 -25.18
N VAL A 468 -26.32 -32.09 -25.53
CA VAL A 468 -25.99 -32.55 -26.88
C VAL A 468 -26.94 -32.00 -27.96
N PRO A 469 -28.28 -31.99 -27.79
CA PRO A 469 -29.18 -31.41 -28.78
C PRO A 469 -28.93 -29.90 -28.99
N GLU A 470 -28.72 -29.15 -27.92
CA GLU A 470 -28.46 -27.71 -27.96
C GLU A 470 -27.10 -27.40 -28.60
N ILE A 471 -26.05 -28.17 -28.25
CA ILE A 471 -24.74 -28.14 -28.88
C ILE A 471 -24.85 -28.42 -30.38
N SER A 472 -25.51 -29.52 -30.73
CA SER A 472 -25.71 -29.95 -32.11
C SER A 472 -26.42 -28.87 -32.92
N SER A 473 -27.48 -28.26 -32.39
CA SER A 473 -28.17 -27.16 -33.09
C SER A 473 -27.29 -25.92 -33.33
N ARG A 474 -26.35 -25.62 -32.43
CA ARG A 474 -25.47 -24.44 -32.48
C ARG A 474 -24.13 -24.68 -33.18
N LEU A 475 -23.80 -25.94 -33.48
CA LEU A 475 -22.72 -26.30 -34.39
C LEU A 475 -23.03 -25.95 -35.85
N ASN A 476 -24.25 -25.53 -36.18
CA ASN A 476 -24.56 -25.04 -37.52
C ASN A 476 -23.74 -23.75 -37.83
N PRO A 477 -22.96 -23.71 -38.91
CA PRO A 477 -22.07 -22.59 -39.21
C PRO A 477 -22.79 -21.24 -39.36
N PRO A 478 -22.39 -20.19 -38.62
CA PRO A 478 -22.96 -18.85 -38.79
C PRO A 478 -22.76 -18.33 -40.22
N ARG A 479 -23.77 -17.61 -40.73
CA ARG A 479 -23.76 -17.04 -42.08
C ARG A 479 -22.91 -15.76 -42.19
N GLU A 480 -22.70 -15.06 -41.08
CA GLU A 480 -21.98 -13.78 -41.03
C GLU A 480 -20.92 -13.79 -39.91
N LEU A 481 -19.83 -13.05 -40.12
CA LEU A 481 -18.80 -12.80 -39.11
C LEU A 481 -19.26 -11.66 -38.17
N LEU A 482 -20.16 -11.97 -37.23
CA LEU A 482 -20.54 -11.04 -36.18
C LEU A 482 -19.52 -11.04 -35.04
N VAL A 483 -19.41 -9.90 -34.34
CA VAL A 483 -18.50 -9.72 -33.19
C VAL A 483 -18.80 -10.74 -32.08
N ASP A 484 -20.07 -11.15 -31.90
CA ASP A 484 -20.54 -12.14 -30.92
C ASP A 484 -20.77 -13.55 -31.50
N ASN A 485 -19.87 -14.04 -32.37
CA ASN A 485 -19.87 -15.46 -32.77
C ASN A 485 -19.43 -16.42 -31.64
N SER A 486 -19.52 -15.99 -30.36
CA SER A 486 -19.24 -16.78 -29.16
C SER A 486 -20.06 -18.07 -29.11
N SER A 487 -21.28 -18.06 -29.65
CA SER A 487 -22.18 -19.23 -29.60
C SER A 487 -21.65 -20.44 -30.35
N TRP A 488 -21.04 -20.25 -31.53
CA TRP A 488 -20.46 -21.38 -32.29
C TRP A 488 -19.19 -21.90 -31.61
N VAL A 489 -18.34 -20.99 -31.12
CA VAL A 489 -17.11 -21.36 -30.39
C VAL A 489 -17.45 -22.17 -29.14
N LEU A 490 -18.41 -21.70 -28.34
CA LEU A 490 -18.89 -22.41 -27.16
C LEU A 490 -19.50 -23.76 -27.53
N ALA A 491 -20.29 -23.85 -28.61
CA ALA A 491 -20.84 -25.13 -29.07
C ALA A 491 -19.74 -26.09 -29.53
N PHE A 492 -18.71 -25.61 -30.24
CA PHE A 492 -17.58 -26.41 -30.69
C PHE A 492 -16.76 -26.96 -29.52
N ASN A 493 -16.42 -26.12 -28.55
CA ASN A 493 -15.68 -26.53 -27.36
C ASN A 493 -16.53 -27.44 -26.46
N GLY A 494 -17.83 -27.14 -26.33
CA GLY A 494 -18.78 -27.99 -25.60
C GLY A 494 -18.94 -29.37 -26.25
N ALA A 495 -18.99 -29.43 -27.58
CA ALA A 495 -19.02 -30.68 -28.34
C ALA A 495 -17.75 -31.51 -28.12
N PHE A 496 -16.58 -30.86 -28.09
CA PHE A 496 -15.32 -31.51 -27.77
C PHE A 496 -15.35 -32.13 -26.36
N CYS A 497 -15.72 -31.32 -25.35
CA CYS A 497 -15.82 -31.79 -23.97
C CYS A 497 -16.84 -32.94 -23.83
N ALA A 498 -18.02 -32.82 -24.43
CA ALA A 498 -19.05 -33.86 -24.40
C ALA A 498 -18.55 -35.17 -25.04
N SER A 499 -17.87 -35.08 -26.19
CA SER A 499 -17.34 -36.25 -26.89
C SER A 499 -16.26 -36.96 -26.10
N ILE A 500 -15.33 -36.20 -25.51
CA ILE A 500 -14.30 -36.74 -24.62
C ILE A 500 -14.90 -37.47 -23.42
N ARG A 501 -15.92 -36.88 -22.80
CA ARG A 501 -16.60 -37.47 -21.64
C ARG A 501 -17.39 -38.73 -21.98
N LEU A 502 -17.91 -38.84 -23.20
CA LEU A 502 -18.74 -39.96 -23.63
C LEU A 502 -17.99 -41.07 -24.38
N VAL A 503 -16.74 -40.86 -24.80
CA VAL A 503 -16.01 -41.81 -25.68
C VAL A 503 -15.87 -43.21 -25.09
N ASN A 504 -15.85 -43.32 -23.76
CA ASN A 504 -15.76 -44.59 -23.03
C ASN A 504 -17.11 -45.23 -22.70
N VAL A 505 -18.22 -44.52 -22.96
CA VAL A 505 -19.56 -45.01 -22.67
C VAL A 505 -20.07 -45.80 -23.88
N VAL A 506 -20.05 -47.13 -23.78
CA VAL A 506 -20.35 -48.05 -24.89
C VAL A 506 -21.68 -47.73 -25.58
N SER A 507 -22.72 -47.36 -24.82
CA SER A 507 -24.05 -47.02 -25.34
C SER A 507 -24.10 -45.69 -26.12
N HIS A 508 -23.08 -44.83 -25.99
CA HIS A 508 -23.04 -43.48 -26.58
C HIS A 508 -22.08 -43.36 -27.77
N GLY A 509 -21.44 -44.46 -28.21
CA GLY A 509 -20.52 -44.43 -29.35
C GLY A 509 -21.15 -43.87 -30.64
N GLY A 510 -22.44 -44.10 -30.86
CA GLY A 510 -23.19 -43.49 -31.98
C GLY A 510 -23.31 -41.97 -31.87
N ILE A 511 -23.61 -41.46 -30.68
CA ILE A 511 -23.75 -40.02 -30.40
C ILE A 511 -22.39 -39.33 -30.56
N VAL A 512 -21.32 -39.91 -30.02
CA VAL A 512 -19.95 -39.37 -30.16
C VAL A 512 -19.57 -39.24 -31.63
N LYS A 513 -19.85 -40.27 -32.43
CA LYS A 513 -19.56 -40.25 -33.87
C LYS A 513 -20.38 -39.17 -34.60
N GLU A 514 -21.66 -39.01 -34.29
CA GLU A 514 -22.51 -37.97 -34.87
C GLU A 514 -21.99 -36.57 -34.54
N ILE A 515 -21.61 -36.32 -33.28
CA ILE A 515 -21.03 -35.04 -32.86
C ILE A 515 -19.71 -34.78 -33.58
N GLU A 516 -18.83 -35.78 -33.67
CA GLU A 516 -17.54 -35.68 -34.35
C GLU A 516 -17.71 -35.34 -35.84
N GLU A 517 -18.61 -36.04 -36.54
CA GLU A 517 -18.95 -35.77 -37.94
C GLU A 517 -19.46 -34.34 -38.10
N LYS A 518 -20.37 -33.91 -37.22
CA LYS A 518 -20.93 -32.56 -37.25
C LYS A 518 -19.90 -31.48 -36.98
N MET A 519 -18.97 -31.69 -36.05
CA MET A 519 -17.86 -30.78 -35.79
C MET A 519 -16.97 -30.61 -37.03
N VAL A 520 -16.62 -31.71 -37.70
CA VAL A 520 -15.77 -31.68 -38.91
C VAL A 520 -16.49 -31.00 -40.08
N ASP A 521 -17.76 -31.32 -40.32
CA ASP A 521 -18.55 -30.72 -41.40
C ASP A 521 -18.77 -29.22 -41.16
N SER A 522 -19.03 -28.84 -39.91
CA SER A 522 -19.16 -27.44 -39.51
C SER A 522 -17.89 -26.63 -39.78
N VAL A 523 -16.72 -27.16 -39.41
CA VAL A 523 -15.44 -26.52 -39.71
C VAL A 523 -15.18 -26.44 -41.21
N ARG A 524 -15.51 -27.50 -41.96
CA ARG A 524 -15.35 -27.52 -43.43
C ARG A 524 -16.11 -26.38 -44.08
N GLU A 525 -17.38 -26.22 -43.72
CA GLU A 525 -18.22 -25.14 -44.25
C GLU A 525 -17.71 -23.75 -43.83
N LEU A 526 -17.20 -23.57 -42.61
CA LEU A 526 -16.57 -22.30 -42.20
C LEU A 526 -15.28 -21.99 -42.95
N VAL A 527 -14.48 -23.01 -43.30
CA VAL A 527 -13.28 -22.88 -44.13
C VAL A 527 -13.66 -22.46 -45.55
N GLU A 528 -14.67 -23.11 -46.15
CA GLU A 528 -15.19 -22.76 -47.48
C GLU A 528 -15.72 -21.32 -47.53
N ARG A 529 -16.34 -20.85 -46.44
CA ARG A 529 -16.81 -19.47 -46.28
C ARG A 529 -15.71 -18.45 -45.95
N GLY A 530 -14.46 -18.88 -45.79
CA GLY A 530 -13.33 -18.00 -45.46
C GLY A 530 -13.34 -17.46 -44.01
N MET A 531 -14.12 -18.06 -43.10
CA MET A 531 -14.30 -17.63 -41.71
C MET A 531 -13.28 -18.28 -40.75
N GLU A 532 -12.30 -19.00 -41.27
CA GLU A 532 -11.40 -19.87 -40.51
C GLU A 532 -10.48 -19.10 -39.54
N VAL A 533 -9.71 -18.12 -40.01
CA VAL A 533 -8.76 -17.35 -39.16
C VAL A 533 -9.46 -16.63 -38.01
N GLY A 534 -10.70 -16.16 -38.23
CA GLY A 534 -11.46 -15.37 -37.25
C GLY A 534 -12.31 -16.19 -36.29
N LEU A 535 -12.81 -17.36 -36.69
CA LEU A 535 -13.75 -18.15 -35.89
C LEU A 535 -13.21 -19.53 -35.52
N VAL A 536 -12.87 -20.35 -36.52
CA VAL A 536 -12.37 -21.72 -36.33
C VAL A 536 -11.11 -21.72 -35.47
N ARG A 537 -10.18 -20.80 -35.75
CA ARG A 537 -8.93 -20.67 -34.98
C ARG A 537 -9.16 -20.37 -33.50
N ARG A 538 -10.23 -19.63 -33.15
CA ARG A 538 -10.57 -19.36 -31.74
C ARG A 538 -11.03 -20.63 -31.04
N GLY A 539 -11.97 -21.38 -31.64
CA GLY A 539 -12.37 -22.69 -31.10
C GLY A 539 -11.21 -23.67 -30.97
N PHE A 540 -10.29 -23.72 -31.94
CA PHE A 540 -9.10 -24.57 -31.81
C PHE A 540 -8.18 -24.17 -30.67
N ARG A 541 -8.00 -22.88 -30.39
CA ARG A 541 -7.17 -22.42 -29.25
C ARG A 541 -7.81 -22.76 -27.90
N ASP A 542 -9.13 -22.68 -27.82
CA ASP A 542 -9.83 -23.06 -26.60
C ASP A 542 -9.74 -24.57 -26.38
N VAL A 543 -9.89 -25.39 -27.44
CA VAL A 543 -9.65 -26.85 -27.37
C VAL A 543 -8.20 -27.16 -26.99
N GLU A 544 -7.22 -26.40 -27.49
CA GLU A 544 -5.82 -26.53 -27.08
C GLU A 544 -5.65 -26.32 -25.58
N SER A 545 -6.23 -25.25 -25.03
CA SER A 545 -6.22 -24.99 -23.59
C SER A 545 -6.91 -26.10 -22.79
N ILE A 546 -8.02 -26.65 -23.29
CA ILE A 546 -8.74 -27.75 -22.65
C ILE A 546 -7.88 -29.01 -22.63
N VAL A 547 -7.23 -29.35 -23.75
CA VAL A 547 -6.33 -30.52 -23.83
C VAL A 547 -5.13 -30.35 -22.90
N GLU A 548 -4.53 -29.16 -22.83
CA GLU A 548 -3.44 -28.86 -21.90
C GLU A 548 -3.82 -29.06 -20.42
N GLN A 549 -5.10 -28.90 -20.07
CA GLN A 549 -5.62 -29.09 -18.71
C GLN A 549 -6.10 -30.52 -18.42
N GLN A 550 -6.40 -31.34 -19.44
CA GLN A 550 -7.04 -32.65 -19.27
C GLN A 550 -6.18 -33.86 -19.65
N TRP A 551 -5.05 -33.64 -20.34
CA TRP A 551 -4.30 -34.74 -20.97
C TRP A 551 -3.80 -35.79 -19.97
N ASP A 552 -3.60 -35.42 -18.71
CA ASP A 552 -3.01 -36.23 -17.64
C ASP A 552 -3.87 -37.44 -17.27
N TRP A 553 -5.18 -37.38 -17.49
CA TRP A 553 -6.10 -38.48 -17.23
C TRP A 553 -6.64 -39.19 -18.47
N TYR A 554 -6.25 -38.77 -19.68
CA TYR A 554 -6.68 -39.42 -20.93
C TYR A 554 -6.21 -40.88 -21.01
N LYS A 555 -7.10 -41.77 -21.45
CA LYS A 555 -6.78 -43.17 -21.73
C LYS A 555 -6.75 -43.41 -23.24
N ASN A 556 -6.59 -44.67 -23.64
CA ASN A 556 -6.47 -45.08 -25.04
C ASN A 556 -7.59 -44.56 -25.95
N SER A 557 -8.83 -44.51 -25.46
CA SER A 557 -10.01 -44.09 -26.20
C SER A 557 -10.08 -42.58 -26.36
N GLU A 558 -9.87 -41.80 -25.30
CA GLU A 558 -9.76 -40.33 -25.38
C GLU A 558 -8.63 -39.94 -26.33
N PHE A 559 -7.45 -40.54 -26.17
CA PHE A 559 -6.29 -40.26 -27.01
C PHE A 559 -6.57 -40.55 -28.49
N ARG A 560 -7.16 -41.72 -28.80
CA ARG A 560 -7.56 -42.08 -30.17
C ARG A 560 -8.59 -41.13 -30.73
N PHE A 561 -9.57 -40.71 -29.93
CA PHE A 561 -10.58 -39.76 -30.34
C PHE A 561 -9.96 -38.40 -30.71
N VAL A 562 -9.12 -37.82 -29.83
CA VAL A 562 -8.51 -36.51 -30.13
C VAL A 562 -7.59 -36.59 -31.35
N LYS A 563 -6.75 -37.64 -31.47
CA LYS A 563 -5.91 -37.85 -32.65
C LYS A 563 -6.73 -38.02 -33.93
N GLY A 564 -7.82 -38.79 -33.86
CA GLY A 564 -8.75 -38.99 -34.97
C GLY A 564 -9.39 -37.68 -35.42
N LEU A 565 -9.93 -36.91 -34.47
CA LEU A 565 -10.53 -35.61 -34.73
C LEU A 565 -9.52 -34.61 -35.32
N ILE A 566 -8.32 -34.49 -34.74
CA ILE A 566 -7.25 -33.62 -35.26
C ILE A 566 -6.91 -33.99 -36.70
N ARG A 567 -6.71 -35.28 -37.00
CA ARG A 567 -6.40 -35.75 -38.34
C ARG A 567 -7.49 -35.34 -39.34
N ARG A 568 -8.76 -35.59 -39.01
CA ARG A 568 -9.90 -35.24 -39.88
C ARG A 568 -10.00 -33.73 -40.11
N LEU A 569 -9.79 -32.92 -39.07
CA LEU A 569 -9.77 -31.46 -39.19
C LEU A 569 -8.59 -30.97 -40.04
N TYR A 570 -7.42 -31.60 -39.91
CA TYR A 570 -6.20 -31.24 -40.66
C TYR A 570 -6.32 -31.55 -42.17
N GLU A 571 -7.08 -32.58 -42.52
CA GLU A 571 -7.36 -33.03 -43.90
C GLU A 571 -8.36 -32.11 -44.65
N ILE A 572 -9.02 -31.16 -43.96
CA ILE A 572 -9.94 -30.20 -44.59
C ILE A 572 -9.20 -29.33 -45.61
N LYS A 573 -9.65 -29.41 -46.87
CA LYS A 573 -9.10 -28.61 -47.98
C LYS A 573 -9.40 -27.12 -47.77
N GLY A 574 -8.43 -26.27 -48.06
CA GLY A 574 -8.56 -24.81 -47.94
C GLY A 574 -8.25 -24.24 -46.55
N MET A 575 -7.99 -25.07 -45.54
CA MET A 575 -7.59 -24.59 -44.20
C MET A 575 -6.19 -23.97 -44.25
N LYS A 576 -6.06 -22.74 -43.71
CA LYS A 576 -4.80 -22.01 -43.72
C LYS A 576 -3.82 -22.52 -42.67
N MET A 577 -2.56 -22.13 -42.82
CA MET A 577 -1.48 -22.60 -41.97
C MET A 577 -1.67 -22.15 -40.51
N GLU A 578 -2.26 -20.98 -40.28
CA GLU A 578 -2.47 -20.39 -38.96
C GLU A 578 -3.37 -21.25 -38.06
N SER A 579 -4.38 -21.93 -38.62
CA SER A 579 -5.22 -22.86 -37.86
C SER A 579 -4.61 -24.26 -37.79
N LYS A 580 -3.94 -24.71 -38.86
CA LYS A 580 -3.19 -25.98 -38.86
C LYS A 580 -2.07 -26.02 -37.81
N ILE A 581 -1.42 -24.89 -37.56
CA ILE A 581 -0.41 -24.75 -36.50
C ILE A 581 -1.04 -25.01 -35.13
N VAL A 582 -2.26 -24.54 -34.86
CA VAL A 582 -2.94 -24.80 -33.58
C VAL A 582 -3.21 -26.30 -33.43
N LEU A 583 -3.79 -26.94 -34.45
CA LEU A 583 -4.01 -28.40 -34.45
C LEU A 583 -2.71 -29.20 -34.25
N TRP A 584 -1.61 -28.76 -34.86
CA TRP A 584 -0.29 -29.37 -34.67
C TRP A 584 0.19 -29.25 -33.22
N ARG A 585 0.03 -28.08 -32.57
CA ARG A 585 0.41 -27.91 -31.16
C ARG A 585 -0.41 -28.81 -30.23
N ILE A 586 -1.71 -28.97 -30.47
CA ILE A 586 -2.54 -29.93 -29.72
C ILE A 586 -1.98 -31.34 -29.86
N ASN A 587 -1.62 -31.77 -31.08
CA ASN A 587 -1.01 -33.08 -31.29
C ASN A 587 0.35 -33.22 -30.58
N VAL A 588 1.17 -32.16 -30.54
CA VAL A 588 2.44 -32.14 -29.82
C VAL A 588 2.25 -32.27 -28.30
N VAL A 589 1.24 -31.59 -27.73
CA VAL A 589 0.91 -31.72 -26.30
C VAL A 589 0.58 -33.18 -26.00
N LEU A 590 -0.30 -33.80 -26.78
CA LEU A 590 -0.66 -35.21 -26.63
C LEU A 590 0.56 -36.16 -26.75
N GLU A 591 1.50 -35.90 -27.66
CA GLU A 591 2.67 -36.76 -27.87
C GLU A 591 3.73 -36.65 -26.77
N LYS A 592 3.88 -35.47 -26.14
CA LYS A 592 4.81 -35.28 -25.02
C LYS A 592 4.35 -35.98 -23.74
N SER A 593 3.04 -36.15 -23.60
CA SER A 593 2.36 -36.69 -22.42
C SER A 593 2.30 -38.22 -22.35
N VAL A 594 2.70 -38.90 -23.42
CA VAL A 594 2.65 -40.36 -23.54
C VAL A 594 3.93 -40.99 -22.98
N GLY A 595 3.79 -41.81 -21.93
CA GLY A 595 4.85 -42.75 -21.51
C GLY A 595 5.24 -43.68 -22.67
N GLU A 596 6.51 -44.11 -22.73
CA GLU A 596 7.08 -44.83 -23.88
C GLU A 596 6.28 -46.07 -24.34
N GLU A 597 5.42 -46.63 -23.49
CA GLU A 597 4.54 -47.77 -23.79
C GLU A 597 3.47 -47.52 -24.87
N PHE A 598 3.03 -46.27 -25.12
CA PHE A 598 2.07 -45.99 -26.20
C PHE A 598 2.72 -45.46 -27.49
N LYS A 599 4.05 -45.32 -27.55
CA LYS A 599 4.78 -44.92 -28.78
C LYS A 599 4.89 -46.05 -29.82
N ILE A 600 4.57 -47.30 -29.45
CA ILE A 600 4.87 -48.48 -30.29
C ILE A 600 3.70 -48.88 -31.23
N SER A 601 2.53 -48.27 -31.14
CA SER A 601 1.49 -48.49 -32.16
C SER A 601 1.38 -47.26 -33.07
N PHE A 602 1.57 -47.49 -34.38
CA PHE A 602 1.38 -46.56 -35.51
C PHE A 602 2.63 -45.81 -36.02
N ILE A 603 3.65 -46.58 -36.41
CA ILE A 603 4.20 -46.44 -37.77
C ILE A 603 3.57 -47.57 -38.58
N GLY A 604 2.59 -47.22 -39.42
CA GLY A 604 1.83 -48.13 -40.28
C GLY A 604 0.85 -47.35 -41.13
#